data_AF-A0A0C2GXT7-F1
#
_entry.id   AF-A0A0C2GXT7-F1
#
_cell.length_a   1.000
_cell.length_b   1.000
_cell.length_c   1.000
_cell.angle_alpha   90.00
_cell.angle_beta   90.00
_cell.angle_gamma   90.00
#
_symmetry.space_group_name_H-M   'P 1'
#
loop_
_entity.id
_entity.type
_entity.pdbx_description
1 polymer ?
#
loop_
_entity_poly.entity_id
_entity_poly.type
_entity_poly.pdbx_seq_one_letter_code
_entity_poly.pdbx_strand_id
1 'polypeptide(L)'
;MCKYSNLRVYVHQASRKSETSDPETARSYANMRNYGYCLAAVICTNFFIFVSVDALILRQNNIEDSFGLSCGLILSLLVAVIITETFEKLCLRADIKTILYVIACLYAANLLMISGQENVDFLERERDWVKKLFTPVCSTKQGNSSEVCDIPFSTTSLHMEQVLRLNNLFTVADTQFLSYEKCTYRDIEPWGWCDLPKESGTPAHKIMVLGNSYATNQGRIVYEMCHNSEVEVKIFTIAACEVITKSTQYEHCQNSREKFLKAVEEYKPDVMFILSRYTDMVEVPEKTSKSGLEDILTEAASRLNELSQGVTDHVYVLNAVPRPHRAFQRFHSSAFRKHIPQKPAKLLNSTSGVELARRRLAKSVSLCPKCSIIDYEPVFTFNGTFHIFDSVTNVAFMNGYWHLTPLGLHRLRPFYKDICNNITYSNKKLT
;
A
#
# COMPACT_ATOMS: atom_id res chain seq x y z
N MET A 1 -15.74 -2.90 20.80
CA MET A 1 -15.84 -1.72 21.69
C MET A 1 -15.61 -2.17 23.14
N CYS A 2 -14.37 -2.14 23.61
CA CYS A 2 -14.06 -2.33 25.03
C CYS A 2 -13.94 -0.96 25.70
N LYS A 3 -14.83 -0.73 26.67
CA LYS A 3 -14.90 0.46 27.51
C LYS A 3 -13.62 0.56 28.35
N TYR A 4 -12.95 1.71 28.30
CA TYR A 4 -11.97 2.11 29.30
C TYR A 4 -12.68 2.39 30.62
N SER A 5 -12.46 1.55 31.62
CA SER A 5 -12.81 1.81 33.01
C SER A 5 -11.65 2.53 33.70
N ASN A 6 -11.90 3.81 34.01
CA ASN A 6 -11.30 4.65 35.06
C ASN A 6 -10.14 4.07 35.88
N LEU A 7 -8.92 4.54 35.60
CA LEU A 7 -7.83 4.57 36.60
C LEU A 7 -7.86 5.94 37.28
N ARG A 8 -8.48 6.04 38.47
CA ARG A 8 -8.37 7.22 39.34
C ARG A 8 -7.02 7.16 40.06
N VAL A 9 -6.11 8.04 39.67
CA VAL A 9 -4.90 8.32 40.46
C VAL A 9 -5.31 9.25 41.61
N TYR A 10 -5.31 8.74 42.84
CA TYR A 10 -5.43 9.57 44.03
C TYR A 10 -4.10 10.29 44.26
N VAL A 11 -4.03 11.55 43.84
CA VAL A 11 -2.98 12.47 44.29
C VAL A 11 -3.49 13.09 45.60
N HIS A 12 -2.99 12.62 46.74
CA HIS A 12 -3.25 13.28 48.01
C HIS A 12 -2.49 14.61 48.02
N GLN A 13 -3.25 15.70 47.90
CA GLN A 13 -2.78 17.07 48.08
C GLN A 13 -2.60 17.30 49.60
N ALA A 14 -1.35 17.40 50.06
CA ALA A 14 -1.04 17.90 51.40
C ALA A 14 -0.32 19.25 51.27
N SER A 15 -1.10 20.32 51.34
CA SER A 15 -0.61 21.67 51.63
C SER A 15 -0.84 21.95 53.11
N ARG A 16 0.23 22.01 53.91
CA ARG A 16 0.42 23.06 54.92
C ARG A 16 1.83 23.00 55.53
N LYS A 17 2.40 24.20 55.62
CA LYS A 17 3.65 24.61 56.26
C LYS A 17 3.93 23.89 57.58
N SER A 18 5.12 23.31 57.69
CA SER A 18 5.84 23.10 58.95
C SER A 18 7.33 23.16 58.65
N GLU A 19 7.96 24.26 59.07
CA GLU A 19 9.42 24.41 59.11
C GLU A 19 9.99 23.45 60.16
N THR A 20 10.31 22.23 59.76
CA THR A 20 11.30 21.38 60.41
C THR A 20 11.79 20.36 59.38
N SER A 21 12.98 20.60 58.85
CA SER A 21 13.66 19.69 57.92
C SER A 21 14.17 18.48 58.70
N ASP A 22 13.32 17.46 58.84
CA ASP A 22 13.77 16.13 59.24
C ASP A 22 14.51 15.45 58.07
N PRO A 23 15.80 15.09 58.23
CA PRO A 23 16.61 14.49 57.16
C PRO A 23 16.08 13.14 56.66
N GLU A 24 15.30 12.38 57.45
CA GLU A 24 14.71 11.11 57.01
C GLU A 24 13.56 11.31 56.01
N THR A 25 12.71 12.30 56.27
CA THR A 25 11.60 12.64 55.37
C THR A 25 12.12 13.14 54.00
N ALA A 26 13.18 13.95 53.98
CA ALA A 26 13.82 14.40 52.74
C ALA A 26 14.49 13.26 51.94
N ARG A 27 15.05 12.24 52.64
CA ARG A 27 15.63 11.03 52.03
C ARG A 27 14.57 10.14 51.37
N SER A 28 13.40 10.03 52.00
CA SER A 28 12.26 9.26 51.47
C SER A 28 11.69 9.87 50.18
N TYR A 29 11.54 11.19 50.12
CA TYR A 29 11.09 11.89 48.89
C TYR A 29 12.14 11.84 47.76
N ALA A 30 13.43 11.93 48.08
CA ALA A 30 14.50 11.77 47.08
C ALA A 30 14.52 10.36 46.47
N ASN A 31 14.30 9.32 47.28
CA ASN A 31 14.17 7.94 46.81
C ASN A 31 12.94 7.73 45.91
N MET A 32 11.80 8.33 46.24
CA MET A 32 10.58 8.19 45.42
C MET A 32 10.71 8.91 44.06
N ARG A 33 11.40 10.05 44.01
CA ARG A 33 11.70 10.78 42.77
C ARG A 33 12.70 10.02 41.89
N ASN A 34 13.77 9.48 42.49
CA ASN A 34 14.75 8.63 41.81
C ASN A 34 14.10 7.35 41.27
N TYR A 35 13.16 6.75 42.01
CA TYR A 35 12.39 5.60 41.53
C TYR A 35 11.51 5.96 40.32
N GLY A 36 10.89 7.13 40.32
CA GLY A 36 10.14 7.65 39.16
C GLY A 36 11.00 7.85 37.92
N TYR A 37 12.22 8.38 38.07
CA TYR A 37 13.17 8.52 36.96
C TYR A 37 13.72 7.17 36.49
N CYS A 38 14.00 6.24 37.40
CA CYS A 38 14.40 4.87 37.05
C CYS A 38 13.29 4.15 36.31
N LEU A 39 12.04 4.26 36.77
CA LEU A 39 10.89 3.64 36.12
C LEU A 39 10.63 4.25 34.73
N ALA A 40 10.74 5.58 34.58
CA ALA A 40 10.63 6.24 33.28
C ALA A 40 11.77 5.83 32.33
N ALA A 41 12.99 5.70 32.84
CA ALA A 41 14.13 5.21 32.06
C ALA A 41 13.90 3.77 31.62
N VAL A 42 13.57 2.85 32.53
CA VAL A 42 13.25 1.44 32.27
C VAL A 42 12.08 1.28 31.30
N ILE A 43 11.02 2.09 31.42
CA ILE A 43 9.90 2.10 30.47
C ILE A 43 10.38 2.57 29.09
N CYS A 44 11.21 3.60 29.01
CA CYS A 44 11.78 4.04 27.73
C CYS A 44 12.70 2.97 27.13
N THR A 45 13.65 2.41 27.88
CA THR A 45 14.54 1.36 27.37
C THR A 45 13.77 0.11 26.98
N ASN A 46 12.80 -0.34 27.78
CA ASN A 46 11.98 -1.49 27.39
C ASN A 46 11.09 -1.19 26.19
N PHE A 47 10.42 -0.03 26.13
CA PHE A 47 9.57 0.28 24.98
C PHE A 47 10.37 0.35 23.66
N PHE A 48 11.60 0.89 23.67
CA PHE A 48 12.43 1.00 22.47
C PHE A 48 13.23 -0.27 22.15
N ILE A 49 13.72 -1.01 23.15
CA ILE A 49 14.36 -2.32 22.94
C ILE A 49 13.33 -3.34 22.48
N PHE A 50 12.15 -3.42 23.10
CA PHE A 50 11.09 -4.33 22.66
C PHE A 50 10.54 -3.95 21.30
N VAL A 51 10.39 -2.67 20.94
CA VAL A 51 9.97 -2.29 19.57
C VAL A 51 11.06 -2.63 18.53
N SER A 52 12.34 -2.48 18.87
CA SER A 52 13.45 -2.82 17.97
C SER A 52 13.65 -4.33 17.83
N VAL A 53 13.48 -5.07 18.93
CA VAL A 53 13.53 -6.52 18.99
C VAL A 53 12.28 -7.12 18.37
N ASP A 54 11.08 -6.56 18.56
CA ASP A 54 9.86 -6.95 17.84
C ASP A 54 9.98 -6.67 16.35
N ALA A 55 10.62 -5.56 15.94
CA ALA A 55 10.92 -5.31 14.54
C ALA A 55 11.94 -6.32 13.96
N LEU A 56 12.93 -6.76 14.76
CA LEU A 56 13.90 -7.79 14.37
C LEU A 56 13.26 -9.19 14.34
N ILE A 57 12.43 -9.51 15.33
CA ILE A 57 11.69 -10.77 15.50
C ILE A 57 10.61 -10.87 14.43
N LEU A 58 9.88 -9.81 14.10
CA LEU A 58 8.97 -9.76 12.95
C LEU A 58 9.71 -9.96 11.62
N ARG A 59 10.98 -9.54 11.52
CA ARG A 59 11.84 -9.80 10.36
C ARG A 59 12.33 -11.24 10.28
N GLN A 60 12.62 -11.86 11.42
CA GLN A 60 13.10 -13.24 11.50
C GLN A 60 11.93 -14.26 11.45
N ASN A 61 10.71 -13.86 11.82
CA ASN A 61 9.52 -14.70 11.89
C ASN A 61 8.76 -14.87 10.56
N ASN A 62 9.43 -14.71 9.41
CA ASN A 62 9.05 -15.53 8.25
C ASN A 62 9.49 -17.00 8.40
N ILE A 63 10.17 -17.33 9.50
CA ILE A 63 10.40 -18.68 9.99
C ILE A 63 9.34 -18.98 11.07
N GLU A 64 8.19 -19.54 10.67
CA GLU A 64 7.28 -20.22 11.59
C GLU A 64 7.88 -21.59 12.01
N ASP A 65 9.07 -21.58 12.60
CA ASP A 65 9.54 -22.73 13.37
C ASP A 65 9.41 -22.39 14.85
N SER A 66 8.88 -23.34 15.62
CA SER A 66 8.84 -23.29 17.10
C SER A 66 10.19 -22.85 17.69
N PHE A 67 11.28 -23.10 16.98
CA PHE A 67 12.64 -22.70 17.31
C PHE A 67 12.85 -21.17 17.35
N GLY A 68 12.31 -20.41 16.40
CA GLY A 68 12.46 -18.94 16.36
C GLY A 68 11.75 -18.26 17.53
N LEU A 69 10.56 -18.76 17.88
CA LEU A 69 9.79 -18.27 19.02
C LEU A 69 10.49 -18.60 20.35
N SER A 70 11.05 -19.81 20.47
CA SER A 70 11.85 -20.22 21.65
C SER A 70 13.12 -19.39 21.80
N CYS A 71 13.85 -19.14 20.70
CA CYS A 71 15.05 -18.28 20.72
C CYS A 71 14.71 -16.84 21.10
N GLY A 72 13.61 -16.27 20.56
CA GLY A 72 13.14 -14.94 20.92
C GLY A 72 12.79 -14.82 22.40
N LEU A 73 12.08 -15.81 22.96
CA LEU A 73 11.75 -15.86 24.39
C LEU A 73 12.99 -15.95 25.28
N ILE A 74 13.93 -16.84 24.95
CA ILE A 74 15.19 -16.99 25.70
C ILE A 74 16.00 -15.69 25.65
N LEU A 75 16.09 -15.07 24.46
CA LEU A 75 16.79 -13.81 24.30
C LEU A 75 16.15 -12.70 25.13
N SER A 76 14.82 -12.62 25.15
CA SER A 76 14.10 -11.61 25.93
C SER A 76 14.33 -11.77 27.44
N LEU A 77 14.36 -13.01 27.94
CA LEU A 77 14.66 -13.30 29.35
C LEU A 77 16.11 -12.93 29.71
N LEU A 78 17.07 -13.27 28.85
CA LEU A 78 18.48 -12.92 29.06
C LEU A 78 18.69 -11.40 29.06
N VAL A 79 18.06 -10.69 28.13
CA VAL A 79 18.11 -9.23 28.05
C VAL A 79 17.47 -8.61 29.29
N ALA A 80 16.33 -9.12 29.76
CA ALA A 80 15.69 -8.64 30.99
C ALA A 80 16.59 -8.81 32.22
N VAL A 81 17.22 -9.99 32.38
CA VAL A 81 18.16 -10.26 33.48
C VAL A 81 19.37 -9.32 33.41
N ILE A 82 19.95 -9.13 32.23
CA ILE A 82 21.07 -8.21 32.04
C ILE A 82 20.65 -6.78 32.42
N ILE A 83 19.51 -6.30 31.92
CA ILE A 83 19.01 -4.95 32.25
C ILE A 83 18.78 -4.79 33.76
N THR A 84 18.17 -5.77 34.43
CA THR A 84 17.95 -5.69 35.88
C THR A 84 19.26 -5.68 36.66
N GLU A 85 20.21 -6.54 36.31
CA GLU A 85 21.49 -6.66 37.03
C GLU A 85 22.46 -5.51 36.75
N THR A 86 22.55 -5.04 35.50
CA THR A 86 23.54 -4.03 35.10
C THR A 86 22.98 -2.61 35.04
N PHE A 87 21.67 -2.42 34.97
CA PHE A 87 21.07 -1.09 34.84
C PHE A 87 20.16 -0.77 36.03
N GLU A 88 19.15 -1.57 36.34
CA GLU A 88 18.17 -1.23 37.39
C GLU A 88 18.81 -1.16 38.78
N LYS A 89 19.64 -2.15 39.16
CA LYS A 89 20.35 -2.16 40.45
C LYS A 89 21.35 -1.01 40.59
N LEU A 90 21.97 -0.59 39.49
CA LEU A 90 22.92 0.53 39.44
C LEU A 90 22.19 1.88 39.50
N CYS A 91 21.10 2.04 38.75
CA CYS A 91 20.26 3.23 38.76
C CYS A 91 19.62 3.49 40.13
N LEU A 92 19.22 2.45 40.87
CA LEU A 92 18.68 2.59 42.23
C LEU A 92 19.71 3.09 43.26
N ARG A 93 21.01 2.99 42.96
CA ARG A 93 22.10 3.42 43.84
C ARG A 93 22.84 4.67 43.33
N ALA A 94 22.52 5.12 42.13
CA ALA A 94 23.19 6.22 41.45
C ALA A 94 22.59 7.58 41.84
N ASP A 95 23.41 8.63 41.78
CA ASP A 95 22.92 10.00 41.94
C ASP A 95 22.25 10.50 40.65
N ILE A 96 21.44 11.55 40.78
CA ILE A 96 20.60 12.05 39.68
C ILE A 96 21.42 12.48 38.44
N LYS A 97 22.66 12.96 38.63
CA LYS A 97 23.53 13.35 37.51
C LYS A 97 23.98 12.13 36.71
N THR A 98 24.34 11.04 37.39
CA THR A 98 24.67 9.77 36.75
C THR A 98 23.48 9.20 35.99
N ILE A 99 22.27 9.24 36.58
CA ILE A 99 21.05 8.78 35.91
C ILE A 99 20.78 9.60 34.63
N LEU A 100 20.86 10.93 34.70
CA LEU A 100 20.68 11.80 33.54
C LEU A 100 21.73 11.57 32.44
N TYR A 101 22.99 11.34 32.83
CA TYR A 101 24.07 11.01 31.89
C TYR A 101 23.80 9.71 31.15
N VAL A 102 23.39 8.66 31.86
CA VAL A 102 23.08 7.37 31.23
C VAL A 102 21.85 7.46 30.33
N ILE A 103 20.80 8.20 30.71
CA ILE A 103 19.65 8.47 29.84
C ILE A 103 20.09 9.18 28.56
N ALA A 104 20.95 10.20 28.67
CA ALA A 104 21.47 10.92 27.51
C ALA A 104 22.31 10.01 26.59
N CYS A 105 23.19 9.17 27.16
CA CYS A 105 23.98 8.20 26.40
C CYS A 105 23.10 7.14 25.71
N LEU A 106 22.09 6.61 26.39
CA LEU A 106 21.13 5.66 25.81
C LEU A 106 20.31 6.32 24.70
N TYR A 107 19.88 7.57 24.89
CA TYR A 107 19.17 8.31 23.86
C TYR A 107 20.06 8.57 22.64
N ALA A 108 21.32 8.95 22.84
CA ALA A 108 22.30 9.12 21.77
C ALA A 108 22.60 7.80 21.04
N ALA A 109 22.77 6.69 21.77
CA ALA A 109 22.97 5.36 21.17
C ALA A 109 21.74 4.91 20.37
N ASN A 110 20.53 5.18 20.86
CA ASN A 110 19.29 4.94 20.12
C ASN A 110 19.20 5.82 18.87
N LEU A 111 19.51 7.12 18.97
CA LEU A 111 19.55 8.00 17.81
C LEU A 111 20.57 7.52 16.79
N LEU A 112 21.75 7.04 17.22
CA LEU A 112 22.78 6.49 16.32
C LEU A 112 22.35 5.16 15.68
N MET A 113 21.62 4.30 16.39
CA MET A 113 21.06 3.07 15.79
C MET A 113 19.90 3.36 14.83
N ILE A 114 19.03 4.32 15.16
CA ILE A 114 17.92 4.75 14.31
C ILE A 114 18.46 5.49 13.07
N SER A 115 19.43 6.39 13.24
CA SER A 115 20.07 7.11 12.12
C SER A 115 20.98 6.20 11.31
N GLY A 116 21.47 5.10 11.89
CA GLY A 116 22.20 4.05 11.22
C GLY A 116 21.32 2.92 10.66
N GLN A 117 19.99 3.10 10.52
CA GLN A 117 19.12 2.08 9.97
C GLN A 117 19.46 1.77 8.51
N GLU A 118 20.35 0.79 8.32
CA GLU A 118 20.61 0.08 7.06
C GLU A 118 19.33 -0.41 6.36
N ASN A 119 18.20 -0.49 7.08
CA ASN A 119 16.91 -0.94 6.58
C ASN A 119 16.26 0.01 5.57
N VAL A 120 16.38 1.33 5.78
CA VAL A 120 15.84 2.31 4.82
C VAL A 120 16.74 2.29 3.58
N ASP A 121 18.05 2.42 3.75
CA ASP A 121 19.01 2.36 2.66
C ASP A 121 18.93 1.03 1.88
N PHE A 122 18.64 -0.08 2.57
CA PHE A 122 18.44 -1.37 1.93
C PHE A 122 17.19 -1.37 1.04
N LEU A 123 16.05 -0.92 1.55
CA LEU A 123 14.82 -0.87 0.76
C LEU A 123 14.96 0.08 -0.43
N GLU A 124 15.67 1.20 -0.26
CA GLU A 124 15.96 2.13 -1.34
C GLU A 124 16.87 1.50 -2.40
N ARG A 125 17.99 0.87 -2.01
CA ARG A 125 18.86 0.15 -2.96
C ARG A 125 18.12 -0.94 -3.72
N GLU A 126 17.26 -1.68 -3.02
CA GLU A 126 16.43 -2.72 -3.64
C GLU A 126 15.41 -2.16 -4.61
N ARG A 127 14.74 -1.06 -4.25
CA ARG A 127 13.83 -0.35 -5.14
C ARG A 127 14.55 0.20 -6.36
N ASP A 128 15.75 0.73 -6.21
CA ASP A 128 16.56 1.23 -7.32
C ASP A 128 16.99 0.10 -8.26
N TRP A 129 17.32 -1.07 -7.70
CA TRP A 129 17.57 -2.27 -8.51
C TRP A 129 16.33 -2.70 -9.30
N VAL A 130 15.15 -2.75 -8.66
CA VAL A 130 13.86 -3.00 -9.35
C VAL A 130 13.62 -1.96 -10.44
N LYS A 131 13.80 -0.68 -10.14
CA LYS A 131 13.61 0.40 -11.11
C LYS A 131 14.46 0.17 -12.36
N LYS A 132 15.73 -0.21 -12.19
CA LYS A 132 16.63 -0.55 -13.31
C LYS A 132 16.13 -1.74 -14.12
N LEU A 133 15.60 -2.79 -13.48
CA LEU A 133 15.04 -3.96 -14.19
C LEU A 133 13.82 -3.61 -15.05
N PHE A 134 13.02 -2.62 -14.65
CA PHE A 134 11.77 -2.24 -15.31
C PHE A 134 11.84 -0.92 -16.09
N THR A 135 13.01 -0.29 -16.17
CA THR A 135 13.25 0.87 -17.04
C THR A 135 13.60 0.37 -18.44
N PRO A 136 12.87 0.79 -19.49
CA PRO A 136 13.22 0.45 -20.87
C PRO A 136 14.65 0.89 -21.19
N VAL A 137 15.42 0.00 -21.81
CA VAL A 137 16.74 0.28 -22.35
C VAL A 137 16.61 0.28 -23.87
N CYS A 138 16.95 1.40 -24.48
CA CYS A 138 16.83 1.60 -25.92
C CYS A 138 18.16 1.34 -26.62
N SER A 139 18.09 0.63 -27.75
CA SER A 139 19.22 0.44 -28.66
C SER A 139 19.63 1.77 -29.29
N THR A 140 20.93 1.99 -29.42
CA THR A 140 21.46 3.19 -30.09
C THR A 140 21.04 3.17 -31.56
N LYS A 141 20.45 4.26 -32.06
CA LYS A 141 20.07 4.39 -33.48
C LYS A 141 21.29 4.17 -34.37
N GLN A 142 21.32 3.05 -35.10
CA GLN A 142 22.26 2.82 -36.20
C GLN A 142 21.55 3.09 -37.53
N GLY A 143 21.82 4.26 -38.13
CA GLY A 143 21.26 4.64 -39.43
C GLY A 143 19.75 4.90 -39.41
N ASN A 144 19.03 4.39 -40.42
CA ASN A 144 17.58 4.61 -40.62
C ASN A 144 16.68 3.65 -39.82
N SER A 145 17.21 2.84 -38.90
CA SER A 145 16.38 1.94 -38.08
C SER A 145 15.67 2.71 -36.96
N SER A 146 14.40 2.37 -36.73
CA SER A 146 13.67 2.82 -35.54
C SER A 146 14.37 2.33 -34.27
N GLU A 147 14.39 3.18 -33.25
CA GLU A 147 14.90 2.85 -31.91
C GLU A 147 14.03 1.75 -31.29
N VAL A 148 14.65 0.63 -30.89
CA VAL A 148 13.96 -0.45 -30.19
C VAL A 148 14.31 -0.35 -28.72
N CYS A 149 13.31 -0.11 -27.88
CA CYS A 149 13.41 -0.11 -26.43
C CYS A 149 12.82 -1.41 -25.88
N ASP A 150 13.57 -2.13 -25.05
CA ASP A 150 13.09 -3.32 -24.34
C ASP A 150 13.35 -3.21 -22.85
N ILE A 151 12.58 -3.93 -22.05
CA ILE A 151 12.72 -3.96 -20.60
C ILE A 151 13.69 -5.09 -20.22
N PRO A 152 14.81 -4.80 -19.53
CA PRO A 152 15.82 -5.80 -19.19
C PRO A 152 15.28 -7.07 -18.51
N PHE A 153 14.18 -6.95 -17.76
CA PHE A 153 13.52 -8.10 -17.14
C PHE A 153 13.19 -9.23 -18.14
N SER A 154 12.81 -8.91 -19.39
CA SER A 154 12.46 -9.90 -20.42
C SER A 154 13.62 -10.84 -20.78
N THR A 155 14.86 -10.39 -20.59
CA THR A 155 16.10 -11.10 -20.95
C THR A 155 16.90 -11.56 -19.74
N THR A 156 16.45 -11.25 -18.52
CA THR A 156 17.19 -11.54 -17.29
C THR A 156 16.93 -12.96 -16.80
N SER A 157 17.98 -13.77 -16.68
CA SER A 157 17.93 -15.03 -15.93
C SER A 157 18.04 -14.72 -14.44
N LEU A 158 16.93 -14.85 -13.70
CA LEU A 158 16.89 -14.61 -12.26
C LEU A 158 17.16 -15.90 -11.49
N HIS A 159 18.06 -15.83 -10.51
CA HIS A 159 18.24 -16.90 -9.54
C HIS A 159 17.05 -16.98 -8.57
N MET A 160 16.80 -18.18 -8.03
CA MET A 160 15.70 -18.43 -7.10
C MET A 160 15.64 -17.41 -5.95
N GLU A 161 16.78 -17.10 -5.33
CA GLU A 161 16.85 -16.12 -4.25
C GLU A 161 16.46 -14.70 -4.69
N GLN A 162 16.80 -14.30 -5.92
CA GLN A 162 16.40 -13.00 -6.45
C GLN A 162 14.89 -12.93 -6.67
N VAL A 163 14.27 -13.99 -7.17
CA VAL A 163 12.81 -14.08 -7.35
C VAL A 163 12.08 -14.02 -6.01
N LEU A 164 12.55 -14.79 -5.01
CA LEU A 164 11.97 -14.77 -3.66
C LEU A 164 12.10 -13.38 -3.02
N ARG A 165 13.25 -12.73 -3.19
CA ARG A 165 13.52 -11.39 -2.69
C ARG A 165 12.63 -10.35 -3.36
N LEU A 166 12.46 -10.40 -4.69
CA LEU A 166 11.54 -9.53 -5.44
C LEU A 166 10.10 -9.68 -4.96
N ASN A 167 9.62 -10.93 -4.88
CA ASN A 167 8.24 -11.21 -4.44
C ASN A 167 7.96 -10.69 -3.04
N ASN A 168 8.92 -10.86 -2.11
CA ASN A 168 8.83 -10.32 -0.76
C ASN A 168 8.87 -8.78 -0.74
N LEU A 169 9.80 -8.17 -1.49
CA LEU A 169 9.96 -6.72 -1.58
C LEU A 169 8.68 -6.04 -2.06
N PHE A 170 8.02 -6.58 -3.10
CA PHE A 170 6.77 -6.01 -3.62
C PHE A 170 5.62 -6.02 -2.60
N THR A 171 5.65 -6.90 -1.62
CA THR A 171 4.68 -6.90 -0.52
C THR A 171 5.11 -5.97 0.60
N VAL A 172 6.35 -6.08 1.08
CA VAL A 172 6.84 -5.27 2.21
C VAL A 172 6.85 -3.78 1.89
N ALA A 173 7.16 -3.42 0.65
CA ALA A 173 7.21 -2.04 0.18
C ALA A 173 5.96 -1.62 -0.63
N ASP A 174 4.80 -2.27 -0.40
CA ASP A 174 3.57 -2.01 -1.16
C ASP A 174 3.23 -0.52 -1.25
N THR A 175 3.15 0.17 -0.10
CA THR A 175 2.83 1.60 -0.04
C THR A 175 3.84 2.46 -0.83
N GLN A 176 5.13 2.15 -0.74
CA GLN A 176 6.18 2.85 -1.49
C GLN A 176 6.05 2.60 -2.99
N PHE A 177 5.63 1.41 -3.40
CA PHE A 177 5.34 1.10 -4.80
C PHE A 177 4.04 1.74 -5.28
N LEU A 178 3.10 2.14 -4.41
CA LEU A 178 1.92 2.91 -4.80
C LEU A 178 2.28 4.35 -5.21
N SER A 179 3.30 4.93 -4.60
CA SER A 179 3.83 6.24 -4.99
C SER A 179 4.37 6.24 -6.42
N TYR A 180 4.29 7.40 -7.07
CA TYR A 180 4.87 7.63 -8.39
C TYR A 180 5.74 8.87 -8.40
N GLU A 181 7.02 8.72 -8.77
CA GLU A 181 8.02 9.79 -8.68
C GLU A 181 7.74 11.01 -9.56
N LYS A 182 6.97 10.84 -10.65
CA LYS A 182 6.59 11.98 -11.51
C LYS A 182 5.40 12.76 -10.94
N CYS A 183 4.75 12.24 -9.90
CA CYS A 183 3.56 12.84 -9.34
C CYS A 183 3.90 13.99 -8.40
N THR A 184 3.26 15.14 -8.60
CA THR A 184 3.18 16.18 -7.57
C THR A 184 1.91 15.94 -6.75
N TYR A 185 2.06 15.46 -5.53
CA TYR A 185 0.93 15.24 -4.62
C TYR A 185 0.51 16.56 -3.96
N ARG A 186 -0.79 16.86 -3.97
CA ARG A 186 -1.32 18.06 -3.29
C ARG A 186 -1.56 17.87 -1.80
N ASP A 187 -1.84 16.64 -1.39
CA ASP A 187 -2.22 16.28 -0.02
C ASP A 187 -1.17 15.34 0.58
N ILE A 188 -1.57 14.10 0.89
CA ILE A 188 -0.74 13.08 1.53
C ILE A 188 -0.38 12.04 0.47
N GLU A 189 0.90 11.91 0.15
CA GLU A 189 1.39 10.82 -0.71
C GLU A 189 1.02 9.45 -0.12
N PRO A 190 0.50 8.47 -0.90
CA PRO A 190 0.19 8.51 -2.34
C PRO A 190 -1.29 8.80 -2.68
N TRP A 191 -2.04 9.44 -1.79
CA TRP A 191 -3.49 9.66 -1.86
C TRP A 191 -3.87 11.08 -2.29
N GLY A 192 -5.15 11.27 -2.62
CA GLY A 192 -5.67 12.57 -3.06
C GLY A 192 -5.29 12.88 -4.50
N TRP A 193 -5.04 14.16 -4.77
CA TRP A 193 -4.63 14.63 -6.09
C TRP A 193 -3.17 14.33 -6.39
N CYS A 194 -2.96 13.81 -7.60
CA CYS A 194 -1.66 13.61 -8.22
C CYS A 194 -1.62 14.37 -9.54
N ASP A 195 -0.89 15.48 -9.56
CA ASP A 195 -0.63 16.26 -10.76
C ASP A 195 0.61 15.70 -11.47
N LEU A 196 0.43 15.20 -12.68
CA LEU A 196 1.50 14.64 -13.50
C LEU A 196 2.10 15.72 -14.42
N PRO A 197 3.35 15.56 -14.86
CA PRO A 197 4.01 16.53 -15.73
C PRO A 197 3.29 16.62 -17.07
N LYS A 198 3.14 17.85 -17.56
CA LYS A 198 2.61 18.16 -18.89
C LYS A 198 3.74 18.52 -19.85
N GLU A 199 3.65 18.07 -21.09
CA GLU A 199 4.58 18.44 -22.17
C GLU A 199 4.30 19.83 -22.75
N SER A 200 3.05 20.30 -22.68
CA SER A 200 2.63 21.60 -23.22
C SER A 200 1.95 22.50 -22.17
N GLY A 201 1.96 23.81 -22.42
CA GLY A 201 1.33 24.80 -21.53
C GLY A 201 -0.20 24.71 -21.49
N THR A 202 -0.83 24.34 -22.61
CA THR A 202 -2.28 24.28 -22.82
C THR A 202 -2.66 22.95 -23.51
N PRO A 203 -3.00 21.90 -22.75
CA PRO A 203 -3.41 20.62 -23.32
C PRO A 203 -4.75 20.77 -24.05
N ALA A 204 -4.92 20.03 -25.15
CA ALA A 204 -6.17 19.98 -25.90
C ALA A 204 -7.17 19.01 -25.26
N HIS A 205 -6.66 17.98 -24.57
CA HIS A 205 -7.45 16.88 -24.01
C HIS A 205 -7.05 16.57 -22.58
N LYS A 206 -8.03 16.19 -21.76
CA LYS A 206 -7.85 15.86 -20.35
C LYS A 206 -8.31 14.45 -20.05
N ILE A 207 -7.41 13.63 -19.51
CA ILE A 207 -7.71 12.31 -18.98
C ILE A 207 -7.65 12.34 -17.46
N MET A 208 -8.66 11.77 -16.81
CA MET A 208 -8.67 11.56 -15.36
C MET A 208 -8.61 10.09 -15.02
N VAL A 209 -7.76 9.70 -14.08
CA VAL A 209 -7.83 8.39 -13.42
C VAL A 209 -8.39 8.61 -12.03
N LEU A 210 -9.47 7.89 -11.71
CA LEU A 210 -10.22 8.03 -10.47
C LEU A 210 -10.37 6.65 -9.81
N GLY A 211 -10.18 6.55 -8.50
CA GLY A 211 -10.33 5.26 -7.83
C GLY A 211 -9.82 5.15 -6.41
N ASN A 212 -9.56 3.91 -6.01
CA ASN A 212 -8.91 3.58 -4.75
C ASN A 212 -7.45 3.19 -4.96
N SER A 213 -6.91 2.30 -4.13
CA SER A 213 -5.52 1.86 -4.25
C SER A 213 -5.21 1.21 -5.61
N TYR A 214 -6.21 0.74 -6.35
CA TYR A 214 -6.02 0.29 -7.74
C TYR A 214 -5.68 1.45 -8.68
N ALA A 215 -6.38 2.59 -8.60
CA ALA A 215 -6.03 3.79 -9.34
C ALA A 215 -4.66 4.34 -8.93
N THR A 216 -4.31 4.29 -7.63
CA THR A 216 -2.99 4.71 -7.16
C THR A 216 -1.89 3.82 -7.73
N ASN A 217 -2.11 2.51 -7.75
CA ASN A 217 -1.18 1.53 -8.28
C ASN A 217 -1.05 1.61 -9.82
N GLN A 218 -2.17 1.70 -10.53
CA GLN A 218 -2.27 1.46 -11.97
C GLN A 218 -2.34 2.75 -12.80
N GLY A 219 -2.77 3.87 -12.21
CA GLY A 219 -2.96 5.13 -12.93
C GLY A 219 -1.69 5.67 -13.60
N ARG A 220 -0.51 5.31 -13.07
CA ARG A 220 0.77 5.61 -13.72
C ARG A 220 0.87 5.05 -15.14
N ILE A 221 0.28 3.88 -15.40
CA ILE A 221 0.34 3.24 -16.71
C ILE A 221 -0.58 3.95 -17.71
N VAL A 222 -1.72 4.47 -17.25
CA VAL A 222 -2.57 5.34 -18.08
C VAL A 222 -1.77 6.57 -18.51
N TYR A 223 -1.07 7.23 -17.57
CA TYR A 223 -0.18 8.34 -17.92
C TYR A 223 0.92 7.93 -18.90
N GLU A 224 1.70 6.90 -18.58
CA GLU A 224 2.82 6.45 -19.42
C GLU A 224 2.38 6.14 -20.85
N MET A 225 1.17 5.60 -21.06
CA MET A 225 0.70 5.15 -22.37
C MET A 225 -0.13 6.18 -23.15
N CYS A 226 -0.85 7.06 -22.45
CA CYS A 226 -1.75 8.05 -23.07
C CYS A 226 -1.13 9.44 -23.19
N HIS A 227 -0.14 9.79 -22.36
CA HIS A 227 0.41 11.14 -22.35
C HIS A 227 1.15 11.48 -23.66
N ASN A 228 0.94 12.71 -24.12
CA ASN A 228 1.65 13.36 -25.22
C ASN A 228 1.44 14.88 -25.11
N SER A 229 1.94 15.64 -26.09
CA SER A 229 1.85 17.11 -26.13
C SER A 229 0.42 17.68 -26.04
N GLU A 230 -0.61 16.91 -26.40
CA GLU A 230 -2.00 17.34 -26.41
C GLU A 230 -2.81 16.82 -25.21
N VAL A 231 -2.29 15.85 -24.45
CA VAL A 231 -3.03 15.13 -23.41
C VAL A 231 -2.44 15.40 -22.02
N GLU A 232 -3.23 16.02 -21.15
CA GLU A 232 -2.98 16.11 -19.72
C GLU A 232 -3.65 14.94 -18.99
N VAL A 233 -2.92 14.31 -18.06
CA VAL A 233 -3.46 13.24 -17.21
C VAL A 233 -3.36 13.65 -15.76
N LYS A 234 -4.44 13.47 -14.99
CA LYS A 234 -4.43 13.60 -13.54
C LYS A 234 -5.00 12.37 -12.87
N ILE A 235 -4.52 12.07 -11.67
CA ILE A 235 -5.02 10.97 -10.87
C ILE A 235 -5.62 11.53 -9.58
N PHE A 236 -6.82 11.07 -9.22
CA PHE A 236 -7.43 11.36 -7.93
C PHE A 236 -7.85 10.07 -7.23
N THR A 237 -7.35 9.84 -6.03
CA THR A 237 -7.61 8.59 -5.30
C THR A 237 -8.00 8.79 -3.85
N ILE A 238 -8.82 7.87 -3.34
CA ILE A 238 -9.14 7.78 -1.92
C ILE A 238 -8.90 6.34 -1.46
N ALA A 239 -8.00 6.16 -0.49
CA ALA A 239 -7.61 4.85 0.01
C ALA A 239 -8.82 4.00 0.42
N ALA A 240 -8.90 2.78 -0.12
CA ALA A 240 -9.93 1.78 0.17
C ALA A 240 -11.39 2.16 -0.13
N CYS A 241 -11.67 3.37 -0.64
CA CYS A 241 -13.05 3.80 -0.88
C CYS A 241 -13.58 3.33 -2.24
N GLU A 242 -14.81 2.86 -2.26
CA GLU A 242 -15.54 2.47 -3.46
C GLU A 242 -15.97 3.73 -4.23
N VAL A 243 -15.77 3.73 -5.54
CA VAL A 243 -16.18 4.86 -6.39
C VAL A 243 -17.68 4.79 -6.66
N ILE A 244 -18.13 3.65 -7.15
CA ILE A 244 -19.49 3.45 -7.65
C ILE A 244 -20.40 2.76 -6.64
N THR A 245 -19.94 2.33 -5.47
CA THR A 245 -20.81 1.84 -4.39
C THR A 245 -20.52 2.55 -3.09
N LYS A 246 -21.39 2.42 -2.09
CA LYS A 246 -21.13 2.95 -0.75
C LYS A 246 -20.15 2.08 0.00
N SER A 247 -18.95 2.60 0.28
CA SER A 247 -18.10 2.02 1.31
C SER A 247 -18.74 2.12 2.68
N THR A 248 -18.89 0.99 3.35
CA THR A 248 -19.40 0.92 4.73
C THR A 248 -18.30 0.56 5.74
N GLN A 249 -17.13 0.16 5.25
CA GLN A 249 -16.05 -0.41 6.07
C GLN A 249 -15.20 0.64 6.79
N TYR A 250 -15.06 1.83 6.24
CA TYR A 250 -14.13 2.86 6.75
C TYR A 250 -14.80 4.22 6.89
N GLU A 251 -14.59 4.86 8.05
CA GLU A 251 -15.19 6.16 8.38
C GLU A 251 -14.78 7.27 7.40
N HIS A 252 -13.51 7.31 6.98
CA HIS A 252 -13.02 8.32 6.04
C HIS A 252 -13.68 8.21 4.64
N CYS A 253 -14.33 7.09 4.33
CA CYS A 253 -15.05 6.89 3.08
C CYS A 253 -16.50 7.39 3.10
N GLN A 254 -17.04 7.85 4.24
CA GLN A 254 -18.44 8.29 4.33
C GLN A 254 -18.79 9.38 3.30
N ASN A 255 -17.87 10.32 3.06
CA ASN A 255 -18.03 11.43 2.11
C ASN A 255 -17.28 11.18 0.79
N SER A 256 -16.94 9.93 0.46
CA SER A 256 -16.17 9.58 -0.75
C SER A 256 -16.90 9.96 -2.04
N ARG A 257 -18.22 9.74 -2.11
CA ARG A 257 -19.05 10.12 -3.28
C ARG A 257 -18.89 11.60 -3.64
N GLU A 258 -19.08 12.49 -2.66
CA GLU A 258 -18.96 13.93 -2.87
C GLU A 258 -17.55 14.33 -3.27
N LYS A 259 -16.52 13.72 -2.67
CA LYS A 259 -15.13 13.98 -3.01
C LYS A 259 -14.81 13.58 -4.46
N PHE A 260 -15.28 12.41 -4.91
CA PHE A 260 -15.10 11.98 -6.30
C PHE A 260 -15.84 12.91 -7.28
N LEU A 261 -17.09 13.28 -6.98
CA LEU A 261 -17.85 14.21 -7.81
C LEU A 261 -17.17 15.59 -7.92
N LYS A 262 -16.71 16.14 -6.78
CA LYS A 262 -15.95 17.40 -6.77
C LYS A 262 -14.67 17.31 -7.58
N ALA A 263 -13.97 16.17 -7.56
CA ALA A 263 -12.76 15.99 -8.34
C ALA A 263 -13.05 16.00 -9.85
N VAL A 264 -14.14 15.37 -10.29
CA VAL A 264 -14.60 15.42 -11.68
C VAL A 264 -15.02 16.84 -12.07
N GLU A 265 -15.77 17.53 -11.21
CA GLU A 265 -16.22 18.91 -11.43
C GLU A 265 -15.06 19.92 -11.52
N GLU A 266 -14.04 19.75 -10.66
CA GLU A 266 -12.84 20.58 -10.64
C GLU A 266 -12.02 20.42 -11.94
N TYR A 267 -11.79 19.18 -12.37
CA TYR A 267 -10.88 18.91 -13.47
C TYR A 267 -11.53 18.94 -14.86
N LYS A 268 -12.82 18.55 -14.94
CA LYS A 268 -13.62 18.45 -16.17
C LYS A 268 -12.92 17.63 -17.25
N PRO A 269 -12.74 16.31 -17.04
CA PRO A 269 -12.03 15.47 -18.00
C PRO A 269 -12.85 15.21 -19.26
N ASP A 270 -12.14 15.05 -20.37
CA ASP A 270 -12.74 14.52 -21.59
C ASP A 270 -12.94 13.01 -21.49
N VAL A 271 -11.95 12.31 -20.90
CA VAL A 271 -12.00 10.87 -20.68
C VAL A 271 -11.68 10.55 -19.24
N MET A 272 -12.40 9.59 -18.66
CA MET A 272 -12.17 9.13 -17.29
C MET A 272 -11.95 7.62 -17.22
N PHE A 273 -10.97 7.20 -16.43
CA PHE A 273 -10.73 5.80 -16.05
C PHE A 273 -11.09 5.61 -14.58
N ILE A 274 -12.09 4.77 -14.30
CA ILE A 274 -12.42 4.31 -12.94
C ILE A 274 -11.65 3.02 -12.68
N LEU A 275 -10.56 3.11 -11.93
CA LEU A 275 -9.72 1.97 -11.57
C LEU A 275 -9.90 1.66 -10.08
N SER A 276 -10.83 0.74 -9.78
CA SER A 276 -11.21 0.40 -8.41
C SER A 276 -11.12 -1.10 -8.14
N ARG A 277 -10.65 -1.45 -6.95
CA ARG A 277 -10.92 -2.77 -6.36
C ARG A 277 -12.31 -2.76 -5.74
N TYR A 278 -13.24 -3.52 -6.31
CA TYR A 278 -14.62 -3.62 -5.82
C TYR A 278 -14.74 -4.66 -4.70
N THR A 279 -14.94 -4.21 -3.48
CA THR A 279 -15.07 -5.02 -2.27
C THR A 279 -16.52 -5.42 -2.03
N ASP A 280 -17.42 -4.44 -1.97
CA ASP A 280 -18.83 -4.70 -1.69
C ASP A 280 -19.50 -5.52 -2.81
N MET A 281 -19.16 -5.25 -4.08
CA MET A 281 -19.71 -6.02 -5.19
C MET A 281 -19.30 -7.50 -5.18
N VAL A 282 -18.17 -7.83 -4.55
CA VAL A 282 -17.63 -9.19 -4.42
C VAL A 282 -18.16 -9.88 -3.16
N GLU A 283 -18.37 -9.14 -2.07
CA GLU A 283 -18.66 -9.69 -0.74
C GLU A 283 -20.17 -9.73 -0.42
N VAL A 284 -20.97 -8.83 -0.98
CA VAL A 284 -22.42 -8.81 -0.76
C VAL A 284 -23.06 -9.98 -1.52
N PRO A 285 -23.70 -10.95 -0.86
CA PRO A 285 -24.35 -12.07 -1.53
C PRO A 285 -25.43 -11.61 -2.51
N GLU A 286 -25.69 -12.41 -3.54
CA GLU A 286 -26.81 -12.19 -4.46
C GLU A 286 -28.13 -12.33 -3.70
N LYS A 287 -29.01 -11.33 -3.78
CA LYS A 287 -30.36 -11.46 -3.20
C LYS A 287 -31.20 -12.27 -4.18
N THR A 288 -31.91 -13.29 -3.71
CA THR A 288 -32.93 -14.01 -4.47
C THR A 288 -34.17 -13.13 -4.68
N SER A 289 -34.04 -12.06 -5.45
CA SER A 289 -35.10 -11.11 -5.75
C SER A 289 -35.88 -11.59 -6.97
N LYS A 290 -37.16 -11.95 -6.79
CA LYS A 290 -38.05 -12.44 -7.85
C LYS A 290 -38.55 -11.35 -8.81
N SER A 291 -38.20 -10.07 -8.66
CA SER A 291 -38.69 -9.02 -9.60
C SER A 291 -38.03 -7.64 -9.55
N GLY A 292 -36.87 -7.44 -8.92
CA GLY A 292 -36.24 -6.10 -8.82
C GLY A 292 -34.72 -6.11 -8.96
N LEU A 293 -34.17 -5.04 -9.55
CA LEU A 293 -32.73 -4.78 -9.63
C LEU A 293 -32.16 -4.66 -8.21
N GLU A 294 -31.02 -5.31 -7.93
CA GLU A 294 -30.42 -5.27 -6.60
C GLU A 294 -30.07 -3.84 -6.15
N ASP A 295 -30.13 -3.56 -4.84
CA ASP A 295 -29.85 -2.22 -4.29
C ASP A 295 -28.44 -1.74 -4.68
N ILE A 296 -27.44 -2.63 -4.59
CA ILE A 296 -26.04 -2.34 -4.95
C ILE A 296 -25.87 -2.03 -6.44
N LEU A 297 -26.65 -2.68 -7.29
CA LEU A 297 -26.65 -2.44 -8.74
C LEU A 297 -27.25 -1.07 -9.07
N THR A 298 -28.37 -0.75 -8.42
CA THR A 298 -29.08 0.53 -8.58
C THR A 298 -28.18 1.67 -8.13
N GLU A 299 -27.52 1.52 -6.98
CA GLU A 299 -26.55 2.50 -6.50
C GLU A 299 -25.37 2.67 -7.47
N ALA A 300 -24.80 1.56 -7.96
CA ALA A 300 -23.69 1.60 -8.90
C ALA A 300 -24.02 2.27 -10.22
N ALA A 301 -25.20 1.99 -10.77
CA ALA A 301 -25.68 2.67 -11.97
C ALA A 301 -25.88 4.18 -11.73
N SER A 302 -26.49 4.56 -10.60
CA SER A 302 -26.71 5.97 -10.24
C SER A 302 -25.40 6.75 -10.12
N ARG A 303 -24.45 6.24 -9.32
CA ARG A 303 -23.16 6.91 -9.09
C ARG A 303 -22.33 7.01 -10.36
N LEU A 304 -22.31 5.94 -11.17
CA LEU A 304 -21.60 5.96 -12.44
C LEU A 304 -22.21 7.00 -13.41
N ASN A 305 -23.55 7.10 -13.45
CA ASN A 305 -24.24 8.08 -14.27
C ASN A 305 -24.03 9.53 -13.78
N GLU A 306 -23.93 9.75 -12.47
CA GLU A 306 -23.60 11.08 -11.92
C GLU A 306 -22.18 11.51 -12.29
N LEU A 307 -21.21 10.61 -12.16
CA LEU A 307 -19.83 10.89 -12.55
C LEU A 307 -19.71 11.16 -14.06
N SER A 308 -20.40 10.37 -14.90
CA SER A 308 -20.31 10.49 -16.35
C SER A 308 -20.89 11.79 -16.91
N GLN A 309 -21.76 12.48 -16.16
CA GLN A 309 -22.26 13.82 -16.53
C GLN A 309 -21.15 14.87 -16.57
N GLY A 310 -20.13 14.73 -15.72
CA GLY A 310 -18.97 15.63 -15.67
C GLY A 310 -17.85 15.27 -16.66
N VAL A 311 -18.05 14.24 -17.50
CA VAL A 311 -17.06 13.75 -18.47
C VAL A 311 -17.55 14.05 -19.89
N THR A 312 -16.68 14.64 -20.73
CA THR A 312 -17.06 15.04 -22.09
C THR A 312 -17.37 13.83 -22.97
N ASP A 313 -16.41 12.93 -23.13
CA ASP A 313 -16.41 11.89 -24.16
C ASP A 313 -16.74 10.51 -23.59
N HIS A 314 -15.87 9.95 -22.74
CA HIS A 314 -15.94 8.52 -22.42
C HIS A 314 -15.48 8.16 -20.99
N VAL A 315 -16.08 7.12 -20.43
CA VAL A 315 -15.72 6.58 -19.11
C VAL A 315 -15.37 5.09 -19.22
N TYR A 316 -14.10 4.75 -18.97
CA TYR A 316 -13.63 3.39 -18.85
C TYR A 316 -13.76 2.91 -17.41
N VAL A 317 -14.42 1.78 -17.17
CA VAL A 317 -14.58 1.18 -15.85
C VAL A 317 -13.84 -0.14 -15.81
N LEU A 318 -12.88 -0.27 -14.89
CA LEU A 318 -12.16 -1.52 -14.69
C LEU A 318 -13.12 -2.63 -14.25
N ASN A 319 -13.02 -3.81 -14.85
CA ASN A 319 -13.79 -4.96 -14.41
C ASN A 319 -13.25 -5.52 -13.07
N ALA A 320 -14.03 -6.34 -12.37
CA ALA A 320 -13.52 -7.01 -11.18
C ALA A 320 -12.42 -8.02 -11.57
N VAL A 321 -11.26 -7.88 -10.92
CA VAL A 321 -10.06 -8.69 -11.17
C VAL A 321 -10.03 -9.88 -10.18
N PRO A 322 -9.74 -11.11 -10.63
CA PRO A 322 -9.54 -12.26 -9.75
C PRO A 322 -8.52 -11.98 -8.63
N ARG A 323 -8.89 -12.31 -7.39
CA ARG A 323 -8.05 -12.02 -6.21
C ARG A 323 -7.15 -13.20 -5.88
N PRO A 324 -5.86 -12.98 -5.58
CA PRO A 324 -5.02 -13.99 -4.94
C PRO A 324 -5.62 -14.44 -3.60
N HIS A 325 -5.40 -15.70 -3.24
CA HIS A 325 -5.63 -16.18 -1.88
C HIS A 325 -4.79 -15.34 -0.89
N ARG A 326 -5.29 -15.06 0.31
CA ARG A 326 -4.59 -14.20 1.29
C ARG A 326 -3.17 -14.70 1.61
N ALA A 327 -2.99 -16.01 1.65
CA ALA A 327 -1.69 -16.65 1.88
C ALA A 327 -0.91 -16.99 0.59
N PHE A 328 -1.31 -16.46 -0.57
CA PHE A 328 -0.68 -16.75 -1.87
C PHE A 328 0.85 -16.59 -1.81
N GLN A 329 1.35 -15.44 -1.34
CA GLN A 329 2.78 -15.16 -1.33
C GLN A 329 3.58 -16.21 -0.53
N ARG A 330 3.03 -16.63 0.62
CA ARG A 330 3.63 -17.68 1.46
C ARG A 330 3.63 -19.03 0.74
N PHE A 331 2.49 -19.44 0.18
CA PHE A 331 2.37 -20.71 -0.53
C PHE A 331 3.25 -20.75 -1.78
N HIS A 332 3.28 -19.65 -2.54
CA HIS A 332 4.12 -19.46 -3.71
C HIS A 332 5.60 -19.58 -3.39
N SER A 333 6.07 -18.80 -2.43
CA SER A 333 7.48 -18.84 -2.02
C SER A 333 7.90 -20.22 -1.49
N SER A 334 7.03 -20.89 -0.72
CA SER A 334 7.30 -22.23 -0.18
C SER A 334 7.37 -23.29 -1.28
N ALA A 335 6.41 -23.29 -2.20
CA ALA A 335 6.39 -24.24 -3.31
C ALA A 335 7.57 -24.02 -4.27
N PHE A 336 7.89 -22.75 -4.56
CA PHE A 336 9.02 -22.39 -5.42
C PHE A 336 10.37 -22.87 -4.84
N ARG A 337 10.61 -22.67 -3.54
CA ARG A 337 11.81 -23.19 -2.83
C ARG A 337 11.94 -24.71 -2.89
N LYS A 338 10.80 -25.41 -2.86
CA LYS A 338 10.74 -26.88 -2.89
C LYS A 338 10.65 -27.46 -4.30
N HIS A 339 10.70 -26.60 -5.33
CA HIS A 339 10.50 -26.98 -6.74
C HIS A 339 9.20 -27.77 -6.98
N ILE A 340 8.15 -27.44 -6.22
CA ILE A 340 6.84 -28.06 -6.34
C ILE A 340 6.07 -27.31 -7.44
N PRO A 341 5.63 -27.99 -8.52
CA PRO A 341 4.83 -27.34 -9.56
C PRO A 341 3.53 -26.76 -8.99
N GLN A 342 3.25 -25.51 -9.35
CA GLN A 342 2.06 -24.81 -8.86
C GLN A 342 1.00 -24.70 -9.94
N LYS A 343 -0.26 -24.86 -9.52
CA LYS A 343 -1.42 -24.62 -10.37
C LYS A 343 -1.96 -23.21 -10.07
N PRO A 344 -1.89 -22.25 -11.01
CA PRO A 344 -2.32 -20.87 -10.77
C PRO A 344 -3.74 -20.74 -10.21
N ALA A 345 -4.67 -21.56 -10.73
CA ALA A 345 -6.06 -21.59 -10.25
C ALA A 345 -6.19 -21.89 -8.75
N LYS A 346 -5.29 -22.69 -8.16
CA LYS A 346 -5.31 -23.02 -6.73
C LYS A 346 -4.80 -21.87 -5.85
N LEU A 347 -4.16 -20.86 -6.44
CA LEU A 347 -3.65 -19.70 -5.73
C LEU A 347 -4.63 -18.52 -5.79
N LEU A 348 -5.72 -18.65 -6.54
CA LEU A 348 -6.82 -17.71 -6.53
C LEU A 348 -7.74 -17.95 -5.33
N ASN A 349 -8.41 -16.89 -4.90
CA ASN A 349 -9.42 -16.99 -3.86
C ASN A 349 -10.72 -17.56 -4.45
N SER A 350 -10.94 -18.87 -4.26
CA SER A 350 -12.12 -19.59 -4.76
C SER A 350 -13.44 -19.14 -4.13
N THR A 351 -13.40 -18.43 -2.99
CA THR A 351 -14.60 -17.87 -2.35
C THR A 351 -14.88 -16.43 -2.76
N SER A 352 -14.07 -15.85 -3.66
CA SER A 352 -14.34 -14.52 -4.17
C SER A 352 -15.58 -14.53 -5.07
N GLY A 353 -16.55 -13.65 -4.79
CA GLY A 353 -17.68 -13.36 -5.67
C GLY A 353 -17.29 -12.56 -6.91
N VAL A 354 -16.13 -12.85 -7.53
CA VAL A 354 -15.62 -12.08 -8.67
C VAL A 354 -16.58 -12.13 -9.86
N GLU A 355 -17.13 -13.31 -10.18
CA GLU A 355 -18.12 -13.46 -11.26
C GLU A 355 -19.40 -12.68 -10.97
N LEU A 356 -19.82 -12.63 -9.71
CA LEU A 356 -20.97 -11.82 -9.30
C LEU A 356 -20.67 -10.34 -9.49
N ALA A 357 -19.49 -9.87 -9.07
CA ALA A 357 -19.06 -8.49 -9.28
C ALA A 357 -18.94 -8.13 -10.77
N ARG A 358 -18.40 -9.02 -11.61
CA ARG A 358 -18.30 -8.83 -13.07
C ARG A 358 -19.68 -8.69 -13.70
N ARG A 359 -20.65 -9.55 -13.35
CA ARG A 359 -22.05 -9.40 -13.78
C ARG A 359 -22.65 -8.07 -13.33
N ARG A 360 -22.37 -7.67 -12.07
CA ARG A 360 -22.88 -6.42 -11.52
C ARG A 360 -22.35 -5.20 -12.26
N LEU A 361 -21.04 -5.16 -12.49
CA LEU A 361 -20.38 -4.11 -13.27
C LEU A 361 -20.90 -4.06 -14.70
N ALA A 362 -21.02 -5.19 -15.38
CA ALA A 362 -21.56 -5.26 -16.73
C ALA A 362 -22.97 -4.64 -16.81
N LYS A 363 -23.83 -4.96 -15.82
CA LYS A 363 -25.17 -4.39 -15.76
C LYS A 363 -25.14 -2.88 -15.47
N SER A 364 -24.37 -2.42 -14.49
CA SER A 364 -24.27 -0.99 -14.17
C SER A 364 -23.68 -0.17 -15.31
N VAL A 365 -22.64 -0.67 -15.99
CA VAL A 365 -22.03 0.01 -17.15
C VAL A 365 -22.99 0.04 -18.34
N SER A 366 -23.78 -1.01 -18.57
CA SER A 366 -24.79 -1.02 -19.65
C SER A 366 -25.87 0.07 -19.52
N LEU A 367 -26.04 0.64 -18.32
CA LEU A 367 -26.98 1.71 -18.04
C LEU A 367 -26.35 3.11 -18.15
N CYS A 368 -25.06 3.21 -18.48
CA CYS A 368 -24.35 4.46 -18.72
C CYS A 368 -23.94 4.55 -20.20
N PRO A 369 -24.55 5.46 -20.99
CA PRO A 369 -24.27 5.56 -22.44
C PRO A 369 -22.83 5.90 -22.82
N LYS A 370 -22.10 6.61 -21.94
CA LYS A 370 -20.70 6.99 -22.14
C LYS A 370 -19.70 5.98 -21.56
N CYS A 371 -20.17 4.87 -21.01
CA CYS A 371 -19.33 3.98 -20.23
C CYS A 371 -19.03 2.68 -20.97
N SER A 372 -17.80 2.17 -20.81
CA SER A 372 -17.42 0.82 -21.24
C SER A 372 -16.55 0.13 -20.20
N ILE A 373 -16.56 -1.20 -20.21
CA ILE A 373 -15.68 -2.00 -19.36
C ILE A 373 -14.30 -2.13 -20.01
N ILE A 374 -13.24 -2.05 -19.19
CA ILE A 374 -11.90 -2.53 -19.53
C ILE A 374 -11.57 -3.75 -18.66
N ASP A 375 -10.92 -4.75 -19.23
CA ASP A 375 -10.72 -6.03 -18.58
C ASP A 375 -9.26 -6.49 -18.65
N TYR A 376 -8.73 -6.94 -17.50
CA TYR A 376 -7.38 -7.45 -17.41
C TYR A 376 -7.28 -8.96 -17.65
N GLU A 377 -8.41 -9.68 -17.69
CA GLU A 377 -8.40 -11.11 -17.96
C GLU A 377 -7.60 -11.50 -19.22
N PRO A 378 -7.74 -10.81 -20.38
CA PRO A 378 -6.97 -11.15 -21.57
C PRO A 378 -5.46 -11.01 -21.40
N VAL A 379 -4.99 -10.17 -20.47
CA VAL A 379 -3.56 -9.91 -20.24
C VAL A 379 -2.93 -10.98 -19.35
N PHE A 380 -3.68 -11.50 -18.38
CA PHE A 380 -3.17 -12.42 -17.36
C PHE A 380 -3.69 -13.86 -17.51
N THR A 381 -4.54 -14.14 -18.49
CA THR A 381 -5.07 -15.48 -18.72
C THR A 381 -4.23 -16.24 -19.72
N PHE A 382 -3.63 -17.34 -19.28
CA PHE A 382 -2.86 -18.26 -20.13
C PHE A 382 -3.47 -19.65 -20.02
N ASN A 383 -3.79 -20.25 -21.17
CA ASN A 383 -4.46 -21.56 -21.26
C ASN A 383 -5.76 -21.62 -20.44
N GLY A 384 -6.57 -20.57 -20.52
CA GLY A 384 -7.89 -20.49 -19.87
C GLY A 384 -7.85 -20.33 -18.34
N THR A 385 -6.69 -20.09 -17.74
CA THR A 385 -6.55 -19.83 -16.30
C THR A 385 -5.97 -18.44 -16.10
N PHE A 386 -6.46 -17.68 -15.13
CA PHE A 386 -5.86 -16.40 -14.71
C PHE A 386 -4.60 -16.65 -13.87
N HIS A 387 -3.47 -16.03 -14.23
CA HIS A 387 -2.18 -16.19 -13.55
C HIS A 387 -1.87 -14.95 -12.72
N ILE A 388 -1.39 -15.19 -11.51
CA ILE A 388 -0.97 -14.13 -10.57
C ILE A 388 0.56 -14.06 -10.42
N PHE A 389 1.28 -14.88 -11.18
CA PHE A 389 2.73 -14.89 -11.32
C PHE A 389 3.13 -15.36 -12.71
N ASP A 390 4.32 -14.96 -13.14
CA ASP A 390 4.90 -15.39 -14.40
C ASP A 390 5.43 -16.83 -14.27
N SER A 391 4.92 -17.76 -15.07
CA SER A 391 5.25 -19.19 -14.94
C SER A 391 6.70 -19.53 -15.29
N VAL A 392 7.40 -18.64 -16.01
CA VAL A 392 8.80 -18.82 -16.40
C VAL A 392 9.72 -18.34 -15.27
N THR A 393 9.54 -17.10 -14.83
CA THR A 393 10.41 -16.45 -13.83
C THR A 393 9.97 -16.67 -12.39
N ASN A 394 8.73 -17.12 -12.15
CA ASN A 394 8.08 -17.21 -10.83
C ASN A 394 7.92 -15.87 -10.09
N VAL A 395 8.15 -14.75 -10.77
CA VAL A 395 7.91 -13.41 -10.22
C VAL A 395 6.41 -13.11 -10.26
N ALA A 396 5.87 -12.64 -9.15
CA ALA A 396 4.44 -12.38 -9.00
C ALA A 396 4.00 -11.17 -9.81
N PHE A 397 2.83 -11.25 -10.45
CA PHE A 397 2.13 -10.11 -11.04
C PHE A 397 1.37 -9.31 -9.99
N MET A 398 0.97 -9.94 -8.89
CA MET A 398 0.28 -9.31 -7.75
C MET A 398 1.00 -9.58 -6.43
N ASN A 399 1.02 -8.61 -5.53
CA ASN A 399 1.64 -8.75 -4.21
C ASN A 399 0.67 -9.26 -3.14
N GLY A 400 1.13 -9.35 -1.88
CA GLY A 400 0.34 -9.83 -0.74
C GLY A 400 -0.88 -8.96 -0.38
N TYR A 401 -0.94 -7.72 -0.89
CA TYR A 401 -2.06 -6.79 -0.69
C TYR A 401 -2.99 -6.68 -1.91
N TRP A 402 -2.79 -7.56 -2.90
CA TRP A 402 -3.54 -7.66 -4.14
C TRP A 402 -3.39 -6.44 -5.06
N HIS A 403 -2.28 -5.69 -4.96
CA HIS A 403 -1.88 -4.69 -5.95
C HIS A 403 -0.98 -5.33 -7.01
N LEU A 404 -0.95 -4.74 -8.20
CA LEU A 404 -0.03 -5.20 -9.25
C LEU A 404 1.40 -4.79 -8.88
N THR A 405 2.31 -5.73 -9.05
CA THR A 405 3.75 -5.51 -8.94
C THR A 405 4.26 -4.73 -10.16
N PRO A 406 5.50 -4.23 -10.16
CA PRO A 406 6.11 -3.65 -11.36
C PRO A 406 6.04 -4.55 -12.59
N LEU A 407 6.16 -5.87 -12.42
CA LEU A 407 5.98 -6.83 -13.52
C LEU A 407 4.52 -6.89 -14.00
N GLY A 408 3.55 -6.91 -13.08
CA GLY A 408 2.13 -6.87 -13.42
C GLY A 408 1.75 -5.59 -14.18
N LEU A 409 2.24 -4.44 -13.71
CA LEU A 409 2.04 -3.14 -14.38
C LEU A 409 2.70 -3.12 -15.76
N HIS A 410 3.90 -3.69 -15.90
CA HIS A 410 4.57 -3.79 -17.19
C HIS A 410 3.73 -4.56 -18.22
N ARG A 411 3.13 -5.69 -17.82
CA ARG A 411 2.25 -6.49 -18.71
C ARG A 411 1.02 -5.71 -19.20
N LEU A 412 0.57 -4.70 -18.45
CA LEU A 412 -0.57 -3.85 -18.83
C LEU A 412 -0.21 -2.72 -19.80
N ARG A 413 1.07 -2.43 -20.06
CA ARG A 413 1.46 -1.33 -20.95
C ARG A 413 0.89 -1.48 -22.37
N PRO A 414 1.02 -2.63 -23.06
CA PRO A 414 0.44 -2.78 -24.39
C PRO A 414 -1.08 -2.63 -24.40
N PHE A 415 -1.76 -3.14 -23.36
CA PHE A 415 -3.20 -3.03 -23.19
C PHE A 415 -3.66 -1.58 -23.08
N TYR A 416 -3.03 -0.79 -22.21
CA TYR A 416 -3.35 0.63 -22.10
C TYR A 416 -2.93 1.41 -23.33
N LYS A 417 -1.81 1.06 -23.97
CA LYS A 417 -1.40 1.72 -25.22
C LYS A 417 -2.43 1.57 -26.32
N ASP A 418 -3.00 0.39 -26.49
CA ASP A 418 -4.07 0.13 -27.44
C ASP A 418 -5.32 0.98 -27.13
N ILE A 419 -5.75 1.01 -25.86
CA ILE A 419 -6.86 1.88 -25.44
C ILE A 419 -6.55 3.34 -25.78
N CYS A 420 -5.41 3.87 -25.34
CA CYS A 420 -5.02 5.26 -25.52
C CYS A 420 -4.96 5.66 -27.01
N ASN A 421 -4.48 4.78 -27.88
CA ASN A 421 -4.41 5.03 -29.33
C ASN A 421 -5.80 5.08 -29.99
N ASN A 422 -6.80 4.46 -29.38
CA ASN A 422 -8.17 4.34 -29.91
C ASN A 422 -9.18 5.27 -29.22
N ILE A 423 -8.72 6.15 -28.32
CA ILE A 423 -9.59 7.17 -27.71
C ILE A 423 -10.06 8.13 -28.81
N THR A 424 -11.37 8.36 -28.86
CA THR A 424 -12.00 9.37 -29.73
C THR A 424 -12.41 10.57 -28.89
N TYR A 425 -11.89 11.74 -29.21
CA TYR A 425 -12.23 13.01 -28.56
C TYR A 425 -13.22 13.80 -29.42
N SER A 426 -14.33 14.28 -28.83
CA SER A 426 -15.32 15.09 -29.57
C SER A 426 -14.78 16.46 -30.00
N ASN A 427 -13.76 16.98 -29.30
CA ASN A 427 -13.15 18.30 -29.57
C ASN A 427 -11.98 18.24 -30.55
N LYS A 428 -11.82 17.16 -31.33
CA LYS A 428 -10.75 17.05 -32.33
C LYS A 428 -10.92 18.16 -33.37
N LYS A 429 -10.12 19.23 -33.28
CA LYS A 429 -9.98 20.17 -34.39
C LYS A 429 -9.46 19.35 -35.56
N LEU A 430 -10.29 19.22 -36.60
CA LEU A 430 -9.86 18.74 -37.91
C LEU A 430 -8.73 19.67 -38.37
N THR A 431 -7.49 19.23 -38.21
CA THR A 431 -6.31 19.85 -38.81
C THR A 431 -6.06 19.26 -40.18
#